data_AF-A0A7L3WU40-F1
#
_entry.id   AF-A0A7L3WU40-F1
#
_cell.length_a   1.000
_cell.length_b   1.000
_cell.length_c   1.000
_cell.angle_alpha   90.00
_cell.angle_beta   90.00
_cell.angle_gamma   90.00
#
_symmetry.space_group_name_H-M   'P 1'
#
loop_
_entity.id
_entity.type
_entity.pdbx_description
1 polymer ?
#
loop_
_entity_poly.entity_id
_entity_poly.type
_entity_poly.pdbx_seq_one_letter_code
_entity_poly.pdbx_strand_id
1 'polypeptide(L)'
;ATGGFFLSECLQVKRHLCNPTSYFSSLLLLQEGRCLYVILLMALYWCTEALPLAVTALLPIILFPFLGILPSNKVCPQYFLDTNFLFLSGLIMASAIEEWNLHRRIALRVLMLVGVQPARLILGMMLTTSFLSMWLSNTASTAMMLPIANAILKSLFGEKDTSKEMNRENEEHQASLQQNKLYTVPTEMQFLASTEDKDLTEEKEVASDGLSDLKKEEEYKTNIWKGFLISIPYAASIGGTATLTGTAPNLILLGQLKSYFPECDVVNFGSWFMFAFPLMLIFLLLGWLWISILYGGINLRGWRTKKSNIRADAEARAREVIKEDYQKLGPIKFAEQAIFFLFCMFAIMLFSRDPKFIPGWASLFAPGFISDAVTGITIVIILFFFPSQKPSLRWWFDLKAPNTETQPLLTWRKAQETVPWNIILLLGGGFAMAKGCE
;
A
#
# COMPACT_ATOMS: atom_id res chain seq x y z
N ALA A 1 65.60 -14.20 14.79
CA ALA A 1 65.14 -14.23 13.38
C ALA A 1 63.63 -13.98 13.25
N THR A 2 63.04 -13.09 14.06
CA THR A 2 61.58 -12.89 14.13
C THR A 2 61.15 -11.41 14.12
N GLY A 3 62.09 -10.48 13.86
CA GLY A 3 61.79 -9.04 13.69
C GLY A 3 61.74 -8.55 12.24
N GLY A 4 62.20 -9.37 11.28
CA GLY A 4 62.27 -8.99 9.86
C GLY A 4 60.99 -9.23 9.05
N PHE A 5 60.12 -10.13 9.50
CA PHE A 5 58.88 -10.47 8.79
C PHE A 5 57.78 -9.41 8.95
N PHE A 6 57.65 -8.83 10.14
CA PHE A 6 56.64 -7.80 10.42
C PHE A 6 56.93 -6.46 9.70
N LEU A 7 58.21 -6.11 9.50
CA LEU A 7 58.55 -4.90 8.74
C LEU A 7 58.29 -5.07 7.23
N SER A 8 58.43 -6.30 6.69
CA SER A 8 58.15 -6.57 5.28
C SER A 8 56.65 -6.50 4.97
N GLU A 9 55.79 -7.01 5.86
CA GLU A 9 54.33 -6.92 5.70
C GLU A 9 53.81 -5.49 5.92
N CYS A 10 54.36 -4.74 6.89
CA CYS A 10 53.99 -3.33 7.08
C CYS A 10 54.44 -2.44 5.91
N LEU A 11 55.60 -2.72 5.28
CA LEU A 11 56.03 -1.99 4.07
C LEU A 11 55.22 -2.36 2.82
N GLN A 12 54.67 -3.57 2.74
CA GLN A 12 53.72 -3.94 1.69
C GLN A 12 52.38 -3.19 1.87
N VAL A 13 51.85 -3.12 3.09
CA VAL A 13 50.62 -2.38 3.39
C VAL A 13 50.79 -0.86 3.16
N LYS A 14 51.97 -0.30 3.43
CA LYS A 14 52.23 1.15 3.25
C LYS A 14 52.42 1.57 1.78
N ARG A 15 52.80 0.66 0.87
CA ARG A 15 52.77 0.90 -0.58
C ARG A 15 51.38 0.73 -1.20
N HIS A 16 50.46 0.06 -0.51
CA HIS A 16 49.13 -0.16 -1.02
C HIS A 16 48.22 1.09 -0.92
N LEU A 17 48.47 2.02 0.00
CA LEU A 17 47.63 3.21 0.24
C LEU A 17 47.66 4.34 -0.84
N CYS A 18 48.38 4.18 -1.96
CA CYS A 18 48.68 5.31 -2.86
C CYS A 18 47.98 5.31 -4.24
N ASN A 19 47.01 4.43 -4.52
CA ASN A 19 46.25 4.49 -5.77
C ASN A 19 44.80 3.94 -5.62
N PRO A 20 43.76 4.79 -5.59
CA PRO A 20 42.37 4.34 -5.53
C PRO A 20 41.94 3.54 -6.77
N THR A 21 42.59 3.76 -7.92
CA THR A 21 42.34 3.04 -9.18
C THR A 21 42.90 1.62 -9.22
N SER A 22 43.98 1.34 -8.48
CA SER A 22 44.59 0.01 -8.42
C SER A 22 43.83 -0.94 -7.49
N TYR A 23 43.20 -0.43 -6.42
CA TYR A 23 42.34 -1.22 -5.54
C TYR A 23 41.07 -1.71 -6.23
N PHE A 24 40.43 -0.87 -7.05
CA PHE A 24 39.22 -1.27 -7.76
C PHE A 24 39.51 -2.44 -8.73
N SER A 25 40.67 -2.42 -9.40
CA SER A 25 41.10 -3.49 -10.30
C SER A 25 41.50 -4.78 -9.58
N SER A 26 42.05 -4.69 -8.37
CA SER A 26 42.45 -5.86 -7.56
C SER A 26 41.29 -6.44 -6.73
N LEU A 27 40.30 -5.63 -6.36
CA LEU A 27 39.04 -6.09 -5.76
C LEU A 27 38.20 -6.89 -6.79
N LEU A 28 38.19 -6.47 -8.05
CA LEU A 28 37.55 -7.20 -9.17
C LEU A 28 38.22 -8.55 -9.51
N LEU A 29 39.40 -8.83 -8.95
CA LEU A 29 40.11 -10.09 -9.15
C LEU A 29 39.60 -11.21 -8.23
N LEU A 30 38.99 -10.89 -7.09
CA LEU A 30 38.30 -11.87 -6.23
C LEU A 30 36.83 -12.00 -6.61
N GLN A 31 36.30 -13.22 -6.50
CA GLN A 31 34.88 -13.53 -6.72
C GLN A 31 33.97 -12.69 -5.81
N GLU A 32 34.39 -12.48 -4.56
CA GLU A 32 33.71 -11.64 -3.57
C GLU A 32 33.59 -10.18 -4.00
N GLY A 33 34.65 -9.61 -4.58
CA GLY A 33 34.66 -8.21 -5.03
C GLY A 33 33.82 -8.00 -6.29
N ARG A 34 33.73 -9.01 -7.17
CA ARG A 34 32.79 -9.01 -8.30
C ARG A 34 31.35 -9.05 -7.82
N CYS A 35 31.04 -9.85 -6.81
CA CYS A 35 29.71 -9.88 -6.21
C CYS A 35 29.36 -8.54 -5.55
N LEU A 36 30.28 -7.98 -4.74
CA LEU A 36 30.12 -6.67 -4.13
C LEU A 36 29.88 -5.56 -5.16
N TYR A 37 30.58 -5.59 -6.29
CA TYR A 37 30.35 -4.65 -7.39
C TYR A 37 28.92 -4.71 -7.91
N VAL A 38 28.38 -5.92 -8.15
CA VAL A 38 26.98 -6.09 -8.59
C VAL A 38 26.00 -5.58 -7.54
N ILE A 39 26.23 -5.87 -6.25
CA ILE A 39 25.37 -5.39 -5.16
C ILE A 39 25.35 -3.87 -5.10
N LEU A 40 26.52 -3.21 -5.15
CA LEU A 40 26.62 -1.76 -5.12
C LEU A 40 25.97 -1.12 -6.35
N LEU A 41 26.16 -1.72 -7.53
CA LEU A 41 25.53 -1.27 -8.77
C LEU A 41 23.99 -1.36 -8.66
N MET A 42 23.48 -2.49 -8.17
CA MET A 42 22.05 -2.72 -7.94
C MET A 42 21.47 -1.73 -6.93
N ALA A 43 22.15 -1.54 -5.80
CA ALA A 43 21.75 -0.58 -4.77
C ALA A 43 21.70 0.85 -5.33
N LEU A 44 22.73 1.26 -6.08
CA LEU A 44 22.74 2.58 -6.74
C LEU A 44 21.56 2.72 -7.70
N TYR A 45 21.29 1.72 -8.53
CA TYR A 45 20.23 1.78 -9.55
C TYR A 45 18.83 1.74 -8.93
N TRP A 46 18.63 1.01 -7.84
CA TRP A 46 17.38 1.04 -7.08
C TRP A 46 17.18 2.35 -6.31
N CYS A 47 18.22 2.93 -5.73
CA CYS A 47 18.11 4.21 -5.02
C CYS A 47 17.93 5.41 -5.96
N THR A 48 18.58 5.39 -7.13
CA THR A 48 18.51 6.48 -8.11
C THR A 48 17.35 6.33 -9.09
N GLU A 49 16.72 5.16 -9.14
CA GLU A 49 15.69 4.78 -10.13
C GLU A 49 16.10 5.12 -11.58
N ALA A 50 17.41 5.06 -11.89
CA ALA A 50 17.94 5.39 -13.21
C ALA A 50 17.38 4.47 -14.32
N LEU A 51 17.00 3.24 -13.94
CA LEU A 51 16.25 2.29 -14.76
C LEU A 51 15.01 1.83 -13.98
N PRO A 52 13.92 1.43 -14.67
CA PRO A 52 12.75 0.85 -14.01
C PRO A 52 13.15 -0.31 -13.11
N LEU A 53 12.57 -0.39 -11.90
CA LEU A 53 12.93 -1.37 -10.87
C LEU A 53 12.99 -2.82 -11.39
N ALA A 54 12.07 -3.17 -12.29
CA ALA A 54 12.01 -4.49 -12.93
C ALA A 54 13.21 -4.77 -13.86
N VAL A 55 13.67 -3.78 -14.61
CA VAL A 55 14.81 -3.91 -15.53
C VAL A 55 16.10 -4.04 -14.73
N THR A 56 16.26 -3.20 -13.70
CA THR A 56 17.37 -3.31 -12.74
C THR A 56 17.38 -4.70 -12.10
N ALA A 57 16.22 -5.22 -11.71
CA ALA A 57 16.09 -6.56 -11.14
C ALA A 57 16.50 -7.70 -12.07
N LEU A 58 16.59 -7.51 -13.39
CA LEU A 58 17.07 -8.53 -14.34
C LEU A 58 18.59 -8.53 -14.50
N LEU A 59 19.29 -7.47 -14.07
CA LEU A 59 20.75 -7.36 -14.20
C LEU A 59 21.51 -8.55 -13.58
N PRO A 60 21.12 -9.12 -12.42
CA PRO A 60 21.79 -10.29 -11.86
C PRO A 60 21.83 -11.50 -12.80
N ILE A 61 20.83 -11.68 -13.68
CA ILE A 61 20.78 -12.78 -14.66
C ILE A 61 21.95 -12.70 -15.65
N ILE A 62 22.38 -11.48 -15.98
CA ILE A 62 23.47 -11.23 -16.91
C ILE A 62 24.79 -11.10 -16.14
N LEU A 63 24.83 -10.26 -15.11
CA LEU A 63 26.07 -9.91 -14.44
C LEU A 63 26.68 -11.09 -13.67
N PHE A 64 25.87 -11.96 -13.04
CA PHE A 64 26.43 -13.08 -12.28
C PHE A 64 27.11 -14.14 -13.16
N PRO A 65 26.52 -14.62 -14.27
CA PRO A 65 27.21 -15.54 -15.16
C PRO A 65 28.41 -14.90 -15.87
N PHE A 66 28.29 -13.65 -16.32
CA PHE A 66 29.37 -12.96 -17.05
C PHE A 66 30.61 -12.69 -16.17
N LEU A 67 30.39 -12.37 -14.88
CA LEU A 67 31.48 -12.15 -13.93
C LEU A 67 31.99 -13.44 -13.29
N GLY A 68 31.39 -14.60 -13.62
CA GLY A 68 31.77 -15.90 -13.07
C GLY A 68 31.44 -16.08 -11.60
N ILE A 69 30.39 -15.41 -11.09
CA ILE A 69 29.94 -15.50 -9.69
C ILE A 69 29.04 -16.71 -9.50
N LEU A 70 27.97 -16.82 -10.31
CA LEU A 70 26.99 -17.89 -10.23
C LEU A 70 26.57 -18.32 -11.65
N PRO A 71 26.51 -19.64 -11.95
CA PRO A 71 26.08 -20.10 -13.27
C PRO A 71 24.58 -19.81 -13.51
N SER A 72 24.20 -19.60 -14.78
CA SER A 72 22.84 -19.20 -15.17
C SER A 72 21.76 -20.19 -14.75
N ASN A 73 22.07 -21.49 -14.73
CA ASN A 73 21.16 -22.54 -14.26
C ASN A 73 20.83 -22.46 -12.76
N LYS A 74 21.60 -21.71 -11.97
CA LYS A 74 21.31 -21.43 -10.56
C LYS A 74 20.68 -20.05 -10.34
N VAL A 75 20.98 -19.07 -11.19
CA VAL A 75 20.43 -17.71 -11.11
C VAL A 75 18.97 -17.65 -11.59
N CYS A 76 18.68 -18.20 -12.77
CA CYS A 76 17.34 -18.09 -13.37
C CYS A 76 16.22 -18.70 -12.52
N PRO A 77 16.39 -19.87 -11.86
CA PRO A 77 15.35 -20.43 -11.00
C PRO A 77 14.97 -19.56 -9.79
N GLN A 78 15.84 -18.63 -9.36
CA GLN A 78 15.54 -17.74 -8.22
C GLN A 78 14.38 -16.76 -8.52
N TYR A 79 14.06 -16.54 -9.80
CA TYR A 79 12.94 -15.70 -10.21
C TYR A 79 11.58 -16.41 -10.14
N PHE A 80 11.57 -17.73 -10.00
CA PHE A 80 10.37 -18.56 -10.01
C PHE A 80 10.28 -19.45 -8.76
N LEU A 81 10.67 -18.90 -7.62
CA LEU A 81 10.49 -19.55 -6.32
C LEU A 81 9.01 -19.70 -5.96
N ASP A 82 8.70 -20.67 -5.10
CA ASP A 82 7.37 -20.93 -4.55
C ASP A 82 6.68 -19.65 -4.03
N THR A 83 7.43 -18.83 -3.30
CA THR A 83 6.97 -17.55 -2.77
C THR A 83 6.48 -16.57 -3.86
N ASN A 84 7.10 -16.58 -5.04
CA ASN A 84 6.68 -15.72 -6.16
C ASN A 84 5.34 -16.19 -6.73
N PHE A 85 5.11 -17.50 -6.82
CA PHE A 85 3.83 -18.05 -7.27
C PHE A 85 2.71 -17.83 -6.25
N LEU A 86 3.01 -17.91 -4.95
CA LEU A 86 2.06 -17.52 -3.90
C LEU A 86 1.64 -16.06 -4.08
N PHE A 87 2.61 -15.17 -4.27
CA PHE A 87 2.33 -13.74 -4.49
C PHE A 87 1.52 -13.49 -5.75
N LEU A 88 1.91 -14.10 -6.87
CA LEU A 88 1.19 -14.02 -8.14
C LEU A 88 -0.27 -14.49 -7.97
N SER A 89 -0.51 -15.57 -7.23
CA SER A 89 -1.87 -16.06 -7.01
C SER A 89 -2.74 -15.07 -6.22
N GLY A 90 -2.18 -14.39 -5.23
CA GLY A 90 -2.85 -13.33 -4.47
C GLY A 90 -3.19 -12.12 -5.36
N LEU A 91 -2.24 -11.66 -6.19
CA LEU A 91 -2.45 -10.55 -7.13
C LEU A 91 -3.54 -10.87 -8.17
N ILE A 92 -3.57 -12.11 -8.68
CA ILE A 92 -4.60 -12.53 -9.64
C ILE A 92 -5.98 -12.63 -8.97
N MET A 93 -6.06 -13.18 -7.76
CA MET A 93 -7.31 -13.21 -6.98
C MET A 93 -7.82 -11.79 -6.68
N ALA A 94 -6.91 -10.88 -6.33
CA ALA A 94 -7.20 -9.47 -6.11
C ALA A 94 -7.72 -8.77 -7.37
N SER A 95 -7.12 -9.04 -8.54
CA SER A 95 -7.58 -8.56 -9.85
C SER A 95 -9.02 -9.00 -10.16
N ALA A 96 -9.38 -10.24 -9.85
CA ALA A 96 -10.76 -10.72 -10.02
C ALA A 96 -11.76 -9.95 -9.12
N ILE A 97 -11.40 -9.65 -7.87
CA ILE A 97 -12.22 -8.84 -6.96
C ILE A 97 -12.38 -7.39 -7.47
N GLU A 98 -11.35 -6.87 -8.12
CA GLU A 98 -11.37 -5.55 -8.75
C GLU A 98 -12.30 -5.50 -9.96
N GLU A 99 -12.18 -6.46 -10.87
CA GLU A 99 -12.95 -6.52 -12.13
C GLU A 99 -14.47 -6.46 -11.89
N TRP A 100 -14.94 -7.11 -10.82
CA TRP A 100 -16.36 -7.15 -10.48
C TRP A 100 -16.79 -6.09 -9.46
N ASN A 101 -15.92 -5.14 -9.13
CA ASN A 101 -16.18 -4.05 -8.18
C ASN A 101 -16.69 -4.53 -6.79
N LEU A 102 -16.36 -5.77 -6.42
CA LEU A 102 -16.80 -6.37 -5.16
C LEU A 102 -16.21 -5.60 -3.96
N HIS A 103 -14.95 -5.16 -4.08
CA HIS A 103 -14.27 -4.30 -3.12
C HIS A 103 -15.06 -3.01 -2.84
N ARG A 104 -15.59 -2.34 -3.88
CA ARG A 104 -16.39 -1.11 -3.74
C ARG A 104 -17.71 -1.36 -3.02
N ARG A 105 -18.37 -2.50 -3.29
CA ARG A 105 -19.60 -2.89 -2.58
C ARG A 105 -19.35 -3.14 -1.09
N ILE A 106 -18.27 -3.84 -0.76
CA ILE A 106 -17.86 -4.10 0.62
C ILE A 106 -17.56 -2.78 1.33
N ALA A 107 -16.80 -1.89 0.68
CA ALA A 107 -16.45 -0.58 1.21
C ALA A 107 -17.67 0.25 1.58
N LEU A 108 -18.59 0.45 0.63
CA LEU A 108 -19.79 1.25 0.87
C LEU A 108 -20.69 0.63 1.94
N ARG A 109 -20.78 -0.71 2.04
CA ARG A 109 -21.50 -1.38 3.13
C ARG A 109 -20.88 -1.10 4.49
N VAL A 110 -19.56 -1.19 4.61
CA VAL A 110 -18.85 -0.88 5.87
C VAL A 110 -19.09 0.57 6.27
N LEU A 111 -18.99 1.51 5.32
CA LEU A 111 -19.26 2.93 5.59
C LEU A 111 -20.71 3.19 6.02
N MET A 112 -21.69 2.52 5.42
CA MET A 112 -23.09 2.61 5.85
C MET A 112 -23.32 2.09 7.28
N LEU A 113 -22.55 1.07 7.71
CA LEU A 113 -22.63 0.48 9.05
C LEU A 113 -21.95 1.35 10.12
N VAL A 114 -20.75 1.86 9.82
CA VAL A 114 -19.93 2.62 10.77
C VAL A 114 -20.49 4.03 11.01
N GLY A 115 -21.15 4.60 10.00
CA GLY A 115 -21.82 5.90 10.05
C GLY A 115 -20.95 7.06 9.59
N VAL A 116 -21.54 8.26 9.57
CA VAL A 116 -21.02 9.43 8.81
C VAL A 116 -20.35 10.49 9.70
N GLN A 117 -20.19 10.21 10.99
CA GLN A 117 -19.44 11.09 11.88
C GLN A 117 -17.96 11.11 11.46
N PRO A 118 -17.28 12.27 11.36
CA PRO A 118 -15.91 12.36 10.83
C PRO A 118 -14.92 11.31 11.38
N ALA A 119 -14.84 11.14 12.71
CA ALA A 119 -13.95 10.14 13.31
C ALA A 119 -14.34 8.68 12.98
N ARG A 120 -15.65 8.39 12.90
CA ARG A 120 -16.15 7.05 12.52
C ARG A 120 -15.98 6.82 11.03
N LEU A 121 -16.15 7.84 10.21
CA LEU A 121 -15.95 7.78 8.77
C LEU A 121 -14.47 7.49 8.45
N ILE A 122 -13.53 8.15 9.15
CA ILE A 122 -12.09 7.83 9.07
C ILE A 122 -11.88 6.36 9.48
N LEU A 123 -12.46 5.89 10.59
CA LEU A 123 -12.35 4.48 11.00
C LEU A 123 -12.87 3.52 9.93
N GLY A 124 -14.04 3.79 9.34
CA GLY A 124 -14.64 2.98 8.30
C GLY A 124 -13.77 2.91 7.05
N MET A 125 -13.17 4.04 6.64
CA MET A 125 -12.21 4.08 5.54
C MET A 125 -10.93 3.32 5.86
N MET A 126 -10.37 3.52 7.06
CA MET A 126 -9.15 2.82 7.48
C MET A 126 -9.38 1.31 7.54
N LEU A 127 -10.45 0.83 8.16
CA LEU A 127 -10.80 -0.59 8.24
C LEU A 127 -10.98 -1.23 6.86
N THR A 128 -11.69 -0.53 5.97
CA THR A 128 -11.92 -1.04 4.62
C THR A 128 -10.62 -1.06 3.83
N THR A 129 -9.83 0.02 3.89
CA THR A 129 -8.56 0.13 3.16
C THR A 129 -7.56 -0.91 3.67
N SER A 130 -7.44 -1.10 4.98
CA SER A 130 -6.56 -2.11 5.55
C SER A 130 -6.98 -3.51 5.16
N PHE A 131 -8.28 -3.80 5.15
CA PHE A 131 -8.80 -5.10 4.72
C PHE A 131 -8.49 -5.37 3.25
N LEU A 132 -8.69 -4.39 2.36
CA LEU A 132 -8.32 -4.55 0.95
C LEU A 132 -6.82 -4.76 0.79
N SER A 133 -5.99 -4.02 1.52
CA SER A 133 -4.53 -4.08 1.43
C SER A 133 -3.91 -5.37 1.97
N MET A 134 -4.69 -6.21 2.67
CA MET A 134 -4.27 -7.58 3.00
C MET A 134 -4.17 -8.48 1.75
N TRP A 135 -4.89 -8.14 0.69
CA TRP A 135 -5.01 -9.01 -0.49
C TRP A 135 -4.51 -8.31 -1.75
N LEU A 136 -4.76 -7.00 -1.84
CA LEU A 136 -4.28 -6.10 -2.88
C LEU A 136 -2.97 -5.43 -2.44
N SER A 137 -2.21 -4.93 -3.41
CA SER A 137 -1.02 -4.12 -3.07
C SER A 137 -1.43 -2.80 -2.38
N ASN A 138 -0.55 -2.27 -1.53
CA ASN A 138 -0.78 -1.00 -0.83
C ASN A 138 -1.12 0.15 -1.80
N THR A 139 -0.41 0.21 -2.94
CA THR A 139 -0.62 1.21 -3.97
C THR A 139 -1.98 1.04 -4.66
N ALA A 140 -2.36 -0.18 -5.02
CA ALA A 140 -3.65 -0.47 -5.65
C ALA A 140 -4.82 -0.13 -4.70
N SER A 141 -4.73 -0.57 -3.44
CA SER A 141 -5.73 -0.29 -2.41
C SER A 141 -5.94 1.21 -2.20
N THR A 142 -4.85 1.98 -2.16
CA THR A 142 -4.92 3.45 -2.02
C THR A 142 -5.56 4.09 -3.25
N ALA A 143 -5.14 3.68 -4.46
CA ALA A 143 -5.66 4.22 -5.72
C ALA A 143 -7.17 3.94 -5.89
N MET A 144 -7.67 2.79 -5.43
CA MET A 144 -9.09 2.44 -5.48
C MET A 144 -9.94 3.21 -4.46
N MET A 145 -9.37 3.46 -3.27
CA MET A 145 -10.07 4.15 -2.19
C MET A 145 -10.13 5.67 -2.38
N LEU A 146 -9.14 6.25 -3.07
CA LEU A 146 -9.03 7.69 -3.22
C LEU A 146 -10.22 8.34 -3.96
N PRO A 147 -10.76 7.79 -5.08
CA PRO A 147 -11.97 8.33 -5.72
C PRO A 147 -13.20 8.28 -4.81
N ILE A 148 -13.37 7.19 -4.05
CA ILE A 148 -14.47 7.04 -3.09
C ILE A 148 -14.31 8.08 -1.98
N ALA A 149 -13.10 8.25 -1.48
CA ALA A 149 -12.78 9.23 -0.46
C ALA A 149 -13.06 10.66 -0.90
N ASN A 150 -12.63 11.01 -2.12
CA ASN A 150 -12.87 12.32 -2.72
C ASN A 150 -14.36 12.59 -2.92
N ALA A 151 -15.14 11.60 -3.38
CA ALA A 151 -16.59 11.73 -3.54
C ALA A 151 -17.28 12.04 -2.20
N ILE A 152 -16.87 11.34 -1.14
CA ILE A 152 -17.42 11.56 0.21
C ILE A 152 -16.99 12.90 0.77
N LEU A 153 -15.71 13.25 0.65
CA LEU A 153 -15.19 14.54 1.10
C LEU A 153 -15.87 15.73 0.42
N LYS A 154 -16.08 15.65 -0.90
CA LYS A 154 -16.82 16.64 -1.68
C LYS A 154 -18.27 16.78 -1.20
N SER A 155 -18.93 15.68 -0.82
CA SER A 155 -20.28 15.72 -0.25
C SER A 155 -20.35 16.32 1.16
N LEU A 156 -19.30 16.13 1.97
CA LEU A 156 -19.25 16.53 3.37
C LEU A 156 -18.89 18.02 3.52
N PHE A 157 -17.97 18.52 2.68
CA PHE A 157 -17.41 19.86 2.78
C PHE A 157 -17.82 20.80 1.64
N GLY A 158 -18.56 20.30 0.64
CA GLY A 158 -18.86 21.04 -0.59
C GLY A 158 -17.65 21.06 -1.53
N GLU A 159 -17.85 21.64 -2.72
CA GLU A 159 -16.79 21.85 -3.70
C GLU A 159 -15.79 22.88 -3.16
N LYS A 160 -14.84 22.45 -2.34
CA LYS A 160 -13.56 23.15 -2.27
C LYS A 160 -12.92 22.93 -3.63
N ASP A 161 -12.97 23.96 -4.48
CA ASP A 161 -12.11 24.04 -5.66
C ASP A 161 -10.69 23.70 -5.23
N THR A 162 -10.24 22.48 -5.53
CA THR A 162 -8.85 22.03 -5.37
C THR A 162 -7.86 22.97 -6.07
N SER A 163 -8.36 23.87 -6.93
CA SER A 163 -7.63 24.96 -7.57
C SER A 163 -7.29 26.12 -6.64
N LYS A 164 -8.07 26.42 -5.58
CA LYS A 164 -7.82 27.57 -4.70
C LYS A 164 -6.71 27.33 -3.67
N GLU A 165 -6.53 26.10 -3.20
CA GLU A 165 -5.44 25.74 -2.28
C GLU A 165 -4.09 25.60 -3.02
N MET A 166 -4.07 25.04 -4.25
CA MET A 166 -2.88 25.09 -5.13
C MET A 166 -2.50 26.52 -5.51
N ASN A 167 -3.48 27.40 -5.75
CA ASN A 167 -3.21 28.81 -6.03
C ASN A 167 -2.74 29.56 -4.77
N ARG A 168 -3.29 29.28 -3.58
CA ARG A 168 -2.81 29.87 -2.31
C ARG A 168 -1.41 29.42 -1.95
N GLU A 169 -1.05 28.16 -2.14
CA GLU A 169 0.32 27.69 -1.92
C GLU A 169 1.29 28.34 -2.93
N ASN A 170 0.89 28.51 -4.20
CA ASN A 170 1.67 29.26 -5.19
C ASN A 170 1.79 30.77 -4.87
N GLU A 171 0.72 31.39 -4.35
CA GLU A 171 0.68 32.80 -3.95
C GLU A 171 1.48 33.07 -2.67
N GLU A 172 1.42 32.17 -1.67
CA GLU A 172 2.23 32.23 -0.44
C GLU A 172 3.71 31.97 -0.75
N HIS A 173 4.01 31.08 -1.69
CA HIS A 173 5.39 30.87 -2.13
C HIS A 173 5.93 32.08 -2.92
N GLN A 174 5.11 32.72 -3.77
CA GLN A 174 5.46 34.00 -4.42
C GLN A 174 5.63 35.15 -3.42
N ALA A 175 4.78 35.25 -2.39
CA ALA A 175 4.86 36.27 -1.35
C ALA A 175 6.14 36.11 -0.50
N SER A 176 6.53 34.87 -0.19
CA SER A 176 7.78 34.58 0.53
C SER A 176 9.04 34.95 -0.27
N LEU A 177 8.98 34.89 -1.61
CA LEU A 177 10.06 35.31 -2.51
C LEU A 177 10.17 36.83 -2.63
N GLN A 178 9.07 37.58 -2.50
CA GLN A 178 9.07 39.04 -2.50
C GLN A 178 9.52 39.64 -1.16
N GLN A 179 9.19 39.00 -0.05
CA GLN A 179 9.51 39.51 1.29
C GLN A 179 11.02 39.49 1.61
N ASN A 180 11.81 38.66 0.90
CA ASN A 180 13.28 38.63 1.01
C ASN A 180 14.00 39.73 0.21
N LYS A 181 13.30 40.62 -0.50
CA LYS A 181 13.92 41.62 -1.38
C LYS A 181 13.76 43.09 -0.97
N LEU A 182 13.17 43.39 0.19
CA LEU A 182 13.02 44.78 0.63
C LEU A 182 13.25 44.95 2.15
N TYR A 183 14.53 44.98 2.54
CA TYR A 183 14.97 45.66 3.76
C TYR A 183 15.72 46.93 3.36
N THR A 184 15.14 48.10 3.63
CA THR A 184 15.87 49.34 3.86
C THR A 184 15.27 50.05 5.07
N VAL A 185 16.18 50.51 5.94
CA VAL A 185 16.10 50.87 7.36
C VAL A 185 15.47 52.28 7.58
N PRO A 186 15.02 52.64 8.81
CA PRO A 186 13.95 53.60 9.08
C PRO A 186 14.47 54.98 9.53
N THR A 187 13.61 56.01 9.58
CA THR A 187 13.82 57.20 10.44
C THR A 187 12.50 57.99 10.67
N GLU A 188 12.23 58.26 11.95
CA GLU A 188 11.43 59.30 12.62
C GLU A 188 10.52 60.25 11.80
N MET A 189 9.25 60.37 12.22
CA MET A 189 8.79 61.53 13.00
C MET A 189 7.33 61.39 13.45
N GLN A 190 7.14 61.71 14.73
CA GLN A 190 5.88 61.95 15.43
C GLN A 190 5.06 63.07 14.73
N PHE A 191 3.77 63.16 15.10
CA PHE A 191 3.05 64.39 15.46
C PHE A 191 1.77 64.70 14.64
N LEU A 192 0.66 64.84 15.38
CA LEU A 192 -0.65 65.47 15.08
C LEU A 192 -1.70 64.71 14.25
N ALA A 193 -2.69 64.13 14.93
CA ALA A 193 -4.02 64.76 15.04
C ALA A 193 -4.90 63.98 16.04
N SER A 194 -5.18 64.61 17.18
CA SER A 194 -6.43 64.55 17.95
C SER A 194 -7.64 64.67 17.00
N THR A 195 -8.87 64.19 17.23
CA THR A 195 -9.74 64.05 18.40
C THR A 195 -11.06 63.44 17.88
N GLU A 196 -11.91 62.87 18.76
CA GLU A 196 -13.35 62.51 18.52
C GLU A 196 -13.55 61.28 17.58
N ASP A 197 -14.29 60.21 17.89
CA ASP A 197 -15.46 60.00 18.74
C ASP A 197 -15.48 58.60 19.37
N LYS A 198 -15.92 58.55 20.62
CA LYS A 198 -16.35 57.34 21.32
C LYS A 198 -17.81 57.07 20.94
N ASP A 199 -18.07 56.22 19.95
CA ASP A 199 -19.38 55.52 19.86
C ASP A 199 -19.44 54.29 18.93
N LEU A 200 -18.31 53.67 18.58
CA LEU A 200 -18.28 52.53 17.61
C LEU A 200 -17.74 51.21 18.19
N THR A 201 -17.69 51.08 19.53
CA THR A 201 -17.04 49.94 20.18
C THR A 201 -17.88 48.67 20.22
N GLU A 202 -19.21 48.72 20.00
CA GLU A 202 -20.05 47.51 20.03
C GLU A 202 -20.20 46.82 18.66
N GLU A 203 -20.09 47.53 17.53
CA GLU A 203 -20.18 46.89 16.19
C GLU A 203 -18.88 46.22 15.74
N LYS A 204 -17.72 46.62 16.30
CA LYS A 204 -16.42 46.05 15.93
C LYS A 204 -16.12 44.71 16.61
N GLU A 205 -16.68 44.45 17.79
CA GLU A 205 -16.47 43.18 18.50
C GLU A 205 -17.26 42.03 17.84
N VAL A 206 -18.53 42.26 17.46
CA VAL A 206 -19.40 41.25 16.83
C VAL A 206 -18.89 40.85 15.43
N ALA A 207 -18.35 41.79 14.65
CA ALA A 207 -17.78 41.51 13.34
C ALA A 207 -16.44 40.76 13.41
N SER A 208 -15.65 40.98 14.47
CA SER A 208 -14.37 40.28 14.67
C SER A 208 -14.56 38.83 15.15
N ASP A 209 -15.57 38.58 15.98
CA ASP A 209 -15.86 37.27 16.54
C ASP A 209 -16.36 36.30 15.46
N GLY A 210 -17.26 36.78 14.59
CA GLY A 210 -17.75 36.02 13.43
C GLY A 210 -16.67 35.69 12.39
N LEU A 211 -15.71 36.60 12.14
CA LEU A 211 -14.57 36.35 11.26
C LEU A 211 -13.60 35.31 11.87
N SER A 212 -13.42 35.33 13.19
CA SER A 212 -12.59 34.36 13.91
C SER A 212 -13.21 32.96 13.90
N ASP A 213 -14.54 32.87 13.99
CA ASP A 213 -15.27 31.61 13.98
C ASP A 213 -15.37 31.00 12.59
N LEU A 214 -15.51 31.82 11.54
CA LEU A 214 -15.43 31.36 10.15
C LEU A 214 -14.05 30.77 9.82
N LYS A 215 -12.96 31.41 10.26
CA LYS A 215 -11.60 30.89 10.08
C LYS A 215 -11.38 29.57 10.82
N LYS A 216 -11.86 29.44 12.06
CA LYS A 216 -11.80 28.18 12.83
C LYS A 216 -12.61 27.07 12.16
N GLU A 217 -13.76 27.38 11.57
CA GLU A 217 -14.55 26.40 10.81
C GLU A 217 -13.86 25.96 9.52
N GLU A 218 -13.26 26.87 8.75
CA GLU A 218 -12.48 26.52 7.56
C GLU A 218 -11.28 25.65 7.91
N GLU A 219 -10.55 26.01 8.96
CA GLU A 219 -9.41 25.25 9.45
C GLU A 219 -9.82 23.85 9.92
N TYR A 220 -10.95 23.73 10.61
CA TYR A 220 -11.54 22.44 10.99
C TYR A 220 -11.88 21.57 9.78
N LYS A 221 -12.51 22.14 8.75
CA LYS A 221 -12.84 21.42 7.50
C LYS A 221 -11.57 20.94 6.79
N THR A 222 -10.56 21.80 6.67
CA THR A 222 -9.26 21.46 6.06
C THR A 222 -8.55 20.37 6.84
N ASN A 223 -8.56 20.43 8.17
CA ASN A 223 -7.92 19.42 9.01
C ASN A 223 -8.58 18.05 8.86
N ILE A 224 -9.91 17.98 8.85
CA ILE A 224 -10.60 16.70 8.59
C ILE A 224 -10.32 16.21 7.17
N TRP A 225 -10.32 17.09 6.16
CA TRP A 225 -10.00 16.72 4.79
C TRP A 225 -8.60 16.07 4.69
N LYS A 226 -7.59 16.74 5.26
CA LYS A 226 -6.21 16.24 5.33
C LYS A 226 -6.14 14.91 6.08
N GLY A 227 -6.73 14.82 7.27
CA GLY A 227 -6.75 13.61 8.08
C GLY A 227 -7.41 12.43 7.37
N PHE A 228 -8.50 12.69 6.65
CA PHE A 228 -9.21 11.68 5.88
C PHE A 228 -8.37 11.12 4.73
N LEU A 229 -7.76 11.99 3.91
CA LEU A 229 -6.90 11.55 2.81
C LEU A 229 -5.65 10.82 3.30
N ILE A 230 -5.01 11.32 4.36
CA ILE A 230 -3.81 10.71 4.93
C ILE A 230 -4.12 9.35 5.58
N SER A 231 -5.33 9.16 6.12
CA SER A 231 -5.71 7.89 6.76
C SER A 231 -5.68 6.67 5.81
N ILE A 232 -5.92 6.89 4.52
CA ILE A 232 -5.98 5.83 3.49
C ILE A 232 -4.61 5.17 3.27
N PRO A 233 -3.54 5.89 2.87
CA PRO A 233 -2.22 5.28 2.64
C PRO A 233 -1.61 4.68 3.92
N TYR A 234 -1.88 5.27 5.10
CA TYR A 234 -1.47 4.67 6.37
C TYR A 234 -2.20 3.35 6.62
N ALA A 235 -3.51 3.32 6.43
CA ALA A 235 -4.29 2.10 6.60
C ALA A 235 -3.93 1.02 5.58
N ALA A 236 -3.64 1.40 4.33
CA ALA A 236 -3.13 0.46 3.32
C ALA A 236 -1.79 -0.16 3.78
N SER A 237 -0.84 0.69 4.18
CA SER A 237 0.48 0.23 4.65
C SER A 237 0.39 -0.67 5.87
N ILE A 238 -0.46 -0.33 6.85
CA ILE A 238 -0.72 -1.17 8.03
C ILE A 238 -1.39 -2.48 7.59
N GLY A 239 -2.44 -2.42 6.78
CA GLY A 239 -3.19 -3.58 6.29
C GLY A 239 -2.32 -4.62 5.57
N GLY A 240 -1.38 -4.17 4.75
CA GLY A 240 -0.45 -5.03 4.03
C GLY A 240 0.49 -5.85 4.91
N THR A 241 0.60 -5.53 6.21
CA THR A 241 1.43 -6.31 7.15
C THR A 241 0.77 -7.61 7.62
N ALA A 242 -0.56 -7.70 7.60
CA ALA A 242 -1.28 -8.82 8.22
C ALA A 242 -1.14 -10.16 7.50
N THR A 243 -0.97 -10.15 6.18
CA THR A 243 -0.86 -11.35 5.34
C THR A 243 0.50 -11.36 4.64
N LEU A 244 0.96 -12.55 4.25
CA LEU A 244 2.18 -12.66 3.45
C LEU A 244 2.03 -11.98 2.08
N THR A 245 0.86 -12.11 1.44
CA THR A 245 0.62 -11.56 0.10
C THR A 245 0.39 -10.05 0.06
N GLY A 246 0.18 -9.40 1.20
CA GLY A 246 -0.16 -7.97 1.26
C GLY A 246 0.99 -7.05 0.83
N THR A 247 2.23 -7.37 1.22
CA THR A 247 3.39 -6.54 0.90
C THR A 247 4.63 -7.37 0.53
N ALA A 248 5.40 -6.87 -0.45
CA ALA A 248 6.59 -7.55 -0.96
C ALA A 248 7.65 -7.87 0.12
N PRO A 249 7.96 -7.00 1.10
CA PRO A 249 8.90 -7.31 2.17
C PRO A 249 8.56 -8.56 2.99
N ASN A 250 7.28 -8.86 3.23
CA ASN A 250 6.87 -10.07 3.96
C ASN A 250 7.27 -11.34 3.20
N LEU A 251 7.16 -11.30 1.87
CA LEU A 251 7.53 -12.40 0.98
C LEU A 251 9.04 -12.51 0.82
N ILE A 252 9.75 -11.38 0.75
CA ILE A 252 11.22 -11.39 0.77
C ILE A 252 11.69 -12.11 2.03
N LEU A 253 11.17 -11.73 3.20
CA LEU A 253 11.52 -12.38 4.47
C LEU A 253 11.23 -13.89 4.42
N LEU A 254 10.05 -14.30 3.96
CA LEU A 254 9.70 -15.72 3.87
C LEU A 254 10.61 -16.49 2.91
N GLY A 255 10.90 -15.93 1.73
CA GLY A 255 11.79 -16.56 0.75
C GLY A 255 13.22 -16.69 1.27
N GLN A 256 13.74 -15.66 1.93
CA GLN A 256 15.06 -15.70 2.57
C GLN A 256 15.10 -16.72 3.70
N LEU A 257 14.08 -16.74 4.57
CA LEU A 257 14.02 -17.67 5.70
C LEU A 257 14.02 -19.13 5.23
N LYS A 258 13.23 -19.46 4.20
CA LYS A 258 13.23 -20.80 3.60
C LYS A 258 14.56 -21.15 2.93
N SER A 259 15.26 -20.17 2.35
CA SER A 259 16.56 -20.38 1.72
C SER A 259 17.66 -20.66 2.75
N TYR A 260 17.69 -19.92 3.87
CA TYR A 260 18.71 -20.09 4.91
C TYR A 260 18.41 -21.24 5.88
N PHE A 261 17.13 -21.49 6.19
CA PHE A 261 16.71 -22.52 7.14
C PHE A 261 15.69 -23.47 6.50
N PRO A 262 16.13 -24.35 5.58
CA PRO A 262 15.23 -25.25 4.84
C PRO A 262 14.52 -26.28 5.73
N GLU A 263 15.07 -26.60 6.91
CA GLU A 263 14.44 -27.50 7.89
C GLU A 263 13.45 -26.79 8.83
N CYS A 264 13.46 -25.45 8.84
CA CYS A 264 12.59 -24.63 9.70
C CYS A 264 11.32 -24.22 8.95
N ASP A 265 10.35 -25.11 8.85
CA ASP A 265 8.98 -24.80 8.37
C ASP A 265 8.15 -24.01 9.42
N VAL A 266 8.81 -23.14 10.20
CA VAL A 266 8.20 -22.38 11.30
C VAL A 266 7.32 -21.24 10.78
N VAL A 267 7.47 -20.79 9.54
CA VAL A 267 6.67 -19.70 8.97
C VAL A 267 5.92 -20.18 7.72
N ASN A 268 4.60 -20.28 7.85
CA ASN A 268 3.66 -20.50 6.77
C ASN A 268 2.62 -19.36 6.72
N PHE A 269 1.73 -19.37 5.72
CA PHE A 269 0.68 -18.34 5.61
C PHE A 269 -0.17 -18.22 6.88
N GLY A 270 -0.62 -19.33 7.44
CA GLY A 270 -1.46 -19.34 8.64
C GLY A 270 -0.74 -18.81 9.88
N SER A 271 0.50 -19.25 10.13
CA SER A 271 1.29 -18.84 11.29
C SER A 271 1.70 -17.37 11.21
N TRP A 272 2.04 -16.88 10.01
CA TRP A 272 2.30 -15.46 9.80
C TRP A 272 1.08 -14.62 10.12
N PHE A 273 -0.09 -15.02 9.61
CA PHE A 273 -1.33 -14.28 9.87
C PHE A 273 -1.69 -14.26 11.35
N MET A 274 -1.58 -15.40 12.06
CA MET A 274 -1.84 -15.45 13.50
C MET A 274 -0.93 -14.53 14.32
N PHE A 275 0.30 -14.30 13.85
CA PHE A 275 1.23 -13.36 14.45
C PHE A 275 0.95 -11.90 14.06
N ALA A 276 0.80 -11.64 12.76
CA ALA A 276 0.76 -10.28 12.21
C ALA A 276 -0.64 -9.64 12.24
N PHE A 277 -1.71 -10.41 12.12
CA PHE A 277 -3.08 -9.88 12.11
C PHE A 277 -3.48 -9.18 13.42
N PRO A 278 -3.21 -9.73 14.63
CA PRO A 278 -3.47 -9.03 15.88
C PRO A 278 -2.66 -7.74 16.00
N LEU A 279 -1.37 -7.76 15.60
CA LEU A 279 -0.51 -6.58 15.60
C LEU A 279 -1.02 -5.50 14.65
N MET A 280 -1.49 -5.90 13.46
CA MET A 280 -2.11 -5.00 12.50
C MET A 280 -3.35 -4.32 13.10
N LEU A 281 -4.23 -5.05 13.78
CA LEU A 281 -5.41 -4.46 14.42
C LEU A 281 -5.04 -3.43 15.49
N ILE A 282 -4.00 -3.72 16.29
CA ILE A 282 -3.47 -2.78 17.28
C ILE A 282 -2.93 -1.53 16.60
N PHE A 283 -2.08 -1.67 15.59
CA PHE A 283 -1.53 -0.52 14.86
C PHE A 283 -2.60 0.27 14.12
N LEU A 284 -3.63 -0.38 13.59
CA LEU A 284 -4.76 0.29 12.93
C LEU A 284 -5.57 1.12 13.94
N LEU A 285 -5.83 0.58 15.13
CA LEU A 285 -6.51 1.29 16.21
C LEU A 285 -5.69 2.49 16.70
N LEU A 286 -4.37 2.30 16.91
CA LEU A 286 -3.46 3.36 17.32
C LEU A 286 -3.35 4.44 16.24
N GLY A 287 -3.23 4.06 14.97
CA GLY A 287 -3.19 4.98 13.83
C GLY A 287 -4.50 5.77 13.69
N TRP A 288 -5.64 5.09 13.85
CA TRP A 288 -6.95 5.75 13.86
C TRP A 288 -7.07 6.75 15.01
N LEU A 289 -6.65 6.37 16.22
CA LEU A 289 -6.68 7.26 17.38
C LEU A 289 -5.77 8.47 17.16
N TRP A 290 -4.55 8.25 16.67
CA TRP A 290 -3.57 9.29 16.38
C TRP A 290 -4.11 10.31 15.35
N ILE A 291 -4.59 9.83 14.20
CA ILE A 291 -5.15 10.69 13.13
C ILE A 291 -6.41 11.39 13.63
N SER A 292 -7.28 10.71 14.37
CA SER A 292 -8.53 11.28 14.88
C SER A 292 -8.29 12.35 15.95
N ILE A 293 -7.21 12.26 16.73
CA ILE A 293 -6.82 13.29 17.70
C ILE A 293 -6.17 14.48 16.98
N LEU A 294 -5.20 14.23 16.09
CA LEU A 294 -4.42 15.26 15.42
C LEU A 294 -5.28 16.16 14.52
N TYR A 295 -6.23 15.56 13.80
CA TYR A 295 -7.06 16.26 12.81
C TYR A 295 -8.49 16.58 13.31
N GLY A 296 -8.70 16.61 14.64
CA GLY A 296 -9.92 17.15 15.25
C GLY A 296 -11.16 16.24 15.18
N GLY A 297 -11.00 14.95 14.86
CA GLY A 297 -12.07 13.95 14.89
C GLY A 297 -12.60 13.69 16.32
N ILE A 298 -11.74 13.80 17.33
CA ILE A 298 -12.07 13.60 18.75
C ILE A 298 -11.62 14.83 19.54
N ASN A 299 -12.49 15.84 19.65
CA ASN A 299 -12.30 16.90 20.64
C ASN A 299 -12.80 16.40 22.00
N LEU A 300 -11.88 16.05 22.91
CA LEU A 300 -12.17 15.78 24.33
C LEU A 300 -12.97 16.92 24.99
N ARG A 301 -12.81 18.15 24.49
CA ARG A 301 -13.52 19.36 24.95
C ARG A 301 -14.89 19.57 24.29
N GLY A 302 -15.16 18.92 23.16
CA GLY A 302 -16.36 19.10 22.32
C GLY A 302 -17.50 18.13 22.59
N TRP A 303 -17.34 17.17 23.52
CA TRP A 303 -18.41 16.25 23.93
C TRP A 303 -19.65 17.01 24.45
N ARG A 304 -19.47 18.23 24.97
CA ARG A 304 -20.54 19.06 25.57
C ARG A 304 -21.16 20.12 24.65
N THR A 305 -20.61 20.37 23.46
CA THR A 305 -21.16 21.38 22.56
C THR A 305 -22.29 20.76 21.73
N LYS A 306 -23.49 21.35 21.80
CA LYS A 306 -24.66 20.95 20.99
C LYS A 306 -24.23 20.73 19.54
N LYS A 307 -24.57 19.56 18.98
CA LYS A 307 -24.39 19.22 17.57
C LYS A 307 -25.00 20.36 16.74
N SER A 308 -24.19 21.16 16.06
CA SER A 308 -24.69 22.28 15.25
C SER A 308 -25.58 21.73 14.12
N ASN A 309 -26.68 22.41 13.81
CA ASN A 309 -27.61 22.00 12.76
C ASN A 309 -26.90 21.81 11.40
N ILE A 310 -25.88 22.65 11.12
CA ILE A 310 -25.04 22.59 9.92
C ILE A 310 -24.28 21.26 9.83
N ARG A 311 -23.76 20.75 10.95
CA ARG A 311 -23.03 19.46 10.98
C ARG A 311 -23.96 18.27 10.79
N ALA A 312 -25.16 18.32 11.37
CA ALA A 312 -26.16 17.27 11.19
C ALA A 312 -26.62 17.18 9.72
N ASP A 313 -26.79 18.32 9.07
CA ASP A 313 -27.16 18.42 7.65
C ASP A 313 -26.03 17.94 6.72
N ALA A 314 -24.76 18.30 7.01
CA ALA A 314 -23.61 17.76 6.28
C ALA A 314 -23.46 16.24 6.42
N GLU A 315 -23.66 15.69 7.63
CA GLU A 315 -23.65 14.25 7.88
C GLU A 315 -24.80 13.53 7.13
N ALA A 316 -25.98 14.16 7.04
CA ALA A 316 -27.12 13.62 6.30
C ALA A 316 -26.86 13.59 4.79
N ARG A 317 -26.30 14.66 4.21
CA ARG A 317 -25.91 14.70 2.80
C ARG A 317 -24.89 13.62 2.45
N ALA A 318 -23.83 13.48 3.25
CA ALA A 318 -22.82 12.46 3.03
C ALA A 318 -23.41 11.03 3.15
N ARG A 319 -24.40 10.83 4.03
CA ARG A 319 -25.13 9.55 4.11
C ARG A 319 -25.89 9.23 2.84
N GLU A 320 -26.62 10.22 2.30
CA GLU A 320 -27.39 10.03 1.08
C GLU A 320 -26.47 9.80 -0.13
N VAL A 321 -25.32 10.48 -0.22
CA VAL A 321 -24.34 10.22 -1.29
C VAL A 321 -23.78 8.80 -1.21
N ILE A 322 -23.42 8.30 -0.02
CA ILE A 322 -22.95 6.91 0.15
C ILE A 322 -24.03 5.92 -0.27
N LYS A 323 -25.29 6.20 0.09
CA LYS A 323 -26.44 5.35 -0.25
C LYS A 323 -26.75 5.38 -1.75
N GLU A 324 -26.68 6.54 -2.39
CA GLU A 324 -26.86 6.72 -3.82
C GLU A 324 -25.76 5.97 -4.59
N ASP A 325 -24.49 6.11 -4.18
CA ASP A 325 -23.37 5.38 -4.76
C ASP A 325 -23.49 3.87 -4.58
N TYR A 326 -24.03 3.40 -3.45
CA TYR A 326 -24.34 2.00 -3.25
C TYR A 326 -25.49 1.52 -4.15
N GLN A 327 -26.50 2.35 -4.37
CA GLN A 327 -27.62 2.05 -5.26
C GLN A 327 -27.17 2.01 -6.73
N LYS A 328 -26.23 2.87 -7.15
CA LYS A 328 -25.64 2.87 -8.51
C LYS A 328 -24.95 1.56 -8.87
N LEU A 329 -24.45 0.80 -7.89
CA LEU A 329 -23.85 -0.51 -8.12
C LEU A 329 -24.88 -1.59 -8.53
N GLY A 330 -26.18 -1.34 -8.32
CA GLY A 330 -27.23 -2.28 -8.66
C GLY A 330 -27.26 -3.54 -7.76
N PRO A 331 -28.14 -4.50 -8.08
CA PRO A 331 -28.27 -5.75 -7.34
C PRO A 331 -27.00 -6.62 -7.45
N ILE A 332 -26.76 -7.47 -6.46
CA ILE A 332 -25.61 -8.39 -6.45
C ILE A 332 -25.73 -9.34 -7.65
N LYS A 333 -24.71 -9.31 -8.51
CA LYS A 333 -24.60 -10.23 -9.66
C LYS A 333 -24.11 -11.60 -9.20
N PHE A 334 -24.44 -12.64 -9.98
CA PHE A 334 -23.94 -13.99 -9.73
C PHE A 334 -22.42 -14.06 -9.68
N ALA A 335 -21.73 -13.35 -10.60
CA ALA A 335 -20.28 -13.27 -10.63
C ALA A 335 -19.67 -12.71 -9.32
N GLU A 336 -20.27 -11.66 -8.75
CA GLU A 336 -19.81 -11.08 -7.48
C GLU A 336 -19.90 -12.10 -6.34
N GLN A 337 -20.99 -12.88 -6.31
CA GLN A 337 -21.20 -13.92 -5.31
C GLN A 337 -20.24 -15.10 -5.51
N ALA A 338 -19.99 -15.50 -6.77
CA ALA A 338 -19.04 -16.55 -7.10
C ALA A 338 -17.61 -16.16 -6.72
N ILE A 339 -17.19 -14.92 -6.97
CA ILE A 339 -15.85 -14.43 -6.58
C ILE A 339 -15.73 -14.33 -5.07
N PHE A 340 -16.77 -13.84 -4.39
CA PHE A 340 -16.77 -13.84 -2.93
C PHE A 340 -16.63 -15.25 -2.35
N PHE A 341 -17.35 -16.23 -2.92
CA PHE A 341 -17.23 -17.63 -2.53
C PHE A 341 -15.81 -18.19 -2.80
N LEU A 342 -15.25 -17.97 -3.99
CA LEU A 342 -13.90 -18.40 -4.35
C LEU A 342 -12.83 -17.71 -3.50
N PHE A 343 -13.03 -16.45 -3.15
CA PHE A 343 -12.15 -15.72 -2.24
C PHE A 343 -12.19 -16.30 -0.82
N CYS A 344 -13.38 -16.57 -0.28
CA CYS A 344 -13.50 -17.25 1.02
C CYS A 344 -12.87 -18.65 0.96
N MET A 345 -13.08 -19.38 -0.12
CA MET A 345 -12.49 -20.70 -0.33
C MET A 345 -10.95 -20.61 -0.42
N PHE A 346 -10.40 -19.64 -1.15
CA PHE A 346 -8.97 -19.33 -1.22
C PHE A 346 -8.38 -19.07 0.17
N ALA A 347 -9.00 -18.17 0.93
CA ALA A 347 -8.56 -17.85 2.29
C ALA A 347 -8.61 -19.09 3.19
N ILE A 348 -9.73 -19.82 3.20
CA ILE A 348 -9.89 -21.05 4.00
C ILE A 348 -8.84 -22.09 3.60
N MET A 349 -8.58 -22.29 2.31
CA MET A 349 -7.61 -23.29 1.85
C MET A 349 -6.18 -22.94 2.28
N LEU A 350 -5.81 -21.65 2.23
CA LEU A 350 -4.53 -21.16 2.76
C LEU A 350 -4.40 -21.34 4.28
N PHE A 351 -5.44 -21.01 5.05
CA PHE A 351 -5.43 -21.15 6.50
C PHE A 351 -5.45 -22.60 6.98
N SER A 352 -6.19 -23.46 6.29
CA SER A 352 -6.37 -24.87 6.65
C SER A 352 -5.25 -25.79 6.14
N ARG A 353 -4.31 -25.27 5.33
CA ARG A 353 -3.19 -26.05 4.77
C ARG A 353 -2.35 -26.68 5.86
N ASP A 354 -1.85 -25.86 6.77
CA ASP A 354 -1.08 -26.28 7.92
C ASP A 354 -1.25 -25.26 9.07
N PRO A 355 -2.37 -25.31 9.79
CA PRO A 355 -2.63 -24.37 10.88
C PRO A 355 -1.74 -24.61 12.11
N LYS A 356 -0.83 -25.61 12.10
CA LYS A 356 0.09 -26.00 13.18
C LYS A 356 -0.52 -26.48 14.50
N PHE A 357 -1.76 -26.10 14.79
CA PHE A 357 -2.53 -26.56 15.95
C PHE A 357 -3.25 -27.91 15.70
N ILE A 358 -3.57 -28.20 14.43
CA ILE A 358 -4.28 -29.40 13.96
C ILE A 358 -3.56 -29.86 12.70
N PRO A 359 -3.43 -31.18 12.41
CA PRO A 359 -2.96 -31.64 11.11
C PRO A 359 -3.86 -31.06 10.02
N GLY A 360 -3.32 -30.11 9.25
CA GLY A 360 -4.04 -29.49 8.14
C GLY A 360 -4.27 -30.48 7.00
N TRP A 361 -5.02 -30.07 5.97
CA TRP A 361 -5.31 -30.96 4.83
C TRP A 361 -4.04 -31.35 4.05
N ALA A 362 -2.94 -30.61 4.20
CA ALA A 362 -1.64 -30.99 3.64
C ALA A 362 -1.10 -32.31 4.19
N SER A 363 -1.51 -32.72 5.40
CA SER A 363 -1.10 -34.01 6.00
C SER A 363 -1.64 -35.25 5.27
N LEU A 364 -2.64 -35.07 4.39
CA LEU A 364 -3.16 -36.14 3.53
C LEU A 364 -2.19 -36.51 2.40
N PHE A 365 -1.17 -35.69 2.17
CA PHE A 365 -0.18 -35.87 1.12
C PHE A 365 1.22 -36.06 1.71
N ALA A 366 2.12 -36.61 0.91
CA ALA A 366 3.51 -36.80 1.34
C ALA A 366 4.16 -35.45 1.71
N PRO A 367 5.00 -35.42 2.76
CA PRO A 367 5.65 -34.19 3.21
C PRO A 367 6.51 -33.58 2.09
N GLY A 368 6.40 -32.27 1.91
CA GLY A 368 7.16 -31.52 0.90
C GLY A 368 6.54 -31.42 -0.51
N PHE A 369 5.43 -32.11 -0.78
CA PHE A 369 4.80 -32.05 -2.11
C PHE A 369 3.83 -30.87 -2.27
N ILE A 370 3.33 -30.29 -1.17
CA ILE A 370 2.30 -29.24 -1.22
C ILE A 370 2.79 -27.97 -0.54
N SER A 371 2.73 -26.87 -1.29
CA SER A 371 3.08 -25.53 -0.82
C SER A 371 1.87 -24.60 -0.74
N ASP A 372 2.07 -23.42 -0.12
CA ASP A 372 1.08 -22.33 -0.13
C ASP A 372 0.77 -21.89 -1.57
N ALA A 373 1.77 -21.92 -2.47
CA ALA A 373 1.57 -21.48 -3.85
C ALA A 373 0.68 -22.44 -4.66
N VAL A 374 0.83 -23.76 -4.50
CA VAL A 374 -0.03 -24.75 -5.17
C VAL A 374 -1.49 -24.52 -4.79
N THR A 375 -1.73 -24.22 -3.52
CA THR A 375 -3.04 -23.87 -2.98
C THR A 375 -3.62 -22.65 -3.71
N GLY A 376 -2.85 -21.57 -3.80
CA GLY A 376 -3.31 -20.35 -4.44
C GLY A 376 -3.53 -20.48 -5.95
N ILE A 377 -2.61 -21.12 -6.66
CA ILE A 377 -2.70 -21.32 -8.11
C ILE A 377 -3.88 -22.22 -8.49
N THR A 378 -4.24 -23.20 -7.66
CA THR A 378 -5.43 -24.03 -7.89
C THR A 378 -6.70 -23.18 -7.98
N ILE A 379 -6.87 -22.20 -7.10
CA ILE A 379 -8.04 -21.30 -7.13
C ILE A 379 -7.99 -20.35 -8.32
N VAL A 380 -6.80 -19.87 -8.66
CA VAL A 380 -6.62 -19.02 -9.84
C VAL A 380 -7.04 -19.75 -11.11
N ILE A 381 -6.69 -21.02 -11.27
CA ILE A 381 -7.13 -21.83 -12.41
C ILE A 381 -8.66 -21.95 -12.43
N ILE A 382 -9.29 -22.15 -11.27
CA ILE A 382 -10.75 -22.19 -11.15
C ILE A 382 -11.38 -20.86 -11.59
N LEU A 383 -10.78 -19.70 -11.27
CA LEU A 383 -11.28 -18.39 -11.71
C LEU A 383 -11.32 -18.25 -13.24
N PHE A 384 -10.32 -18.77 -13.95
CA PHE A 384 -10.29 -18.74 -15.41
C PHE A 384 -11.28 -19.71 -16.07
N PHE A 385 -11.70 -20.75 -15.35
CA PHE A 385 -12.65 -21.75 -15.86
C PHE A 385 -14.11 -21.42 -15.51
N PHE A 386 -14.36 -20.79 -14.36
CA PHE A 386 -15.71 -20.63 -13.85
C PHE A 386 -16.48 -19.53 -14.61
N PRO A 387 -17.73 -19.78 -15.06
CA PRO A 387 -18.49 -18.83 -15.84
C PRO A 387 -19.02 -17.66 -14.99
N SER A 388 -19.00 -16.45 -15.54
CA SER A 388 -19.52 -15.25 -14.88
C SER A 388 -21.05 -15.18 -14.78
N GLN A 389 -21.76 -15.91 -15.64
CA GLN A 389 -23.22 -16.01 -15.63
C GLN A 389 -23.64 -17.35 -15.03
N LYS A 390 -24.81 -17.37 -14.37
CA LYS A 390 -25.35 -18.60 -13.77
C LYS A 390 -25.52 -19.63 -14.90
N PRO A 391 -24.79 -20.76 -14.87
CA PRO A 391 -25.01 -21.80 -15.85
C PRO A 391 -26.46 -22.25 -15.67
N SER A 392 -27.24 -22.16 -16.74
CA SER A 392 -28.57 -22.73 -16.75
C SER A 392 -28.38 -24.23 -16.55
N LEU A 393 -28.70 -24.76 -15.37
CA LEU A 393 -28.75 -26.21 -15.12
C LEU A 393 -29.72 -26.91 -16.09
N ARG A 394 -30.54 -26.16 -16.83
CA ARG A 394 -31.34 -26.68 -17.94
C ARG A 394 -30.48 -27.13 -19.12
N TRP A 395 -29.25 -26.66 -19.31
CA TRP A 395 -28.38 -27.13 -20.40
C TRP A 395 -28.03 -28.63 -20.31
N TRP A 396 -28.04 -29.22 -19.10
CA TRP A 396 -27.93 -30.69 -18.96
C TRP A 396 -29.19 -31.42 -19.50
N PHE A 397 -30.35 -30.77 -19.51
CA PHE A 397 -31.62 -31.34 -19.98
C PHE A 397 -32.16 -30.75 -21.29
N ASP A 398 -31.46 -29.79 -21.89
CA ASP A 398 -31.96 -28.96 -22.99
C ASP A 398 -30.86 -28.74 -24.03
N LEU A 399 -30.73 -29.69 -24.96
CA LEU A 399 -29.75 -29.69 -26.08
C LEU A 399 -29.90 -28.50 -27.06
N LYS A 400 -30.90 -27.63 -26.86
CA LYS A 400 -31.21 -26.49 -27.75
C LYS A 400 -30.88 -25.11 -27.14
N ALA A 401 -30.30 -25.04 -25.94
CA ALA A 401 -29.91 -23.75 -25.39
C ALA A 401 -28.79 -23.14 -26.25
N PRO A 402 -28.92 -21.86 -26.67
CA PRO A 402 -27.88 -21.20 -27.44
C PRO A 402 -26.59 -21.16 -26.61
N ASN A 403 -25.46 -21.55 -27.24
CA ASN A 403 -24.12 -21.36 -26.69
C ASN A 403 -23.82 -19.86 -26.62
N THR A 404 -24.40 -19.15 -25.66
CA THR A 404 -23.94 -17.81 -25.32
C THR A 404 -22.52 -17.96 -24.77
N GLU A 405 -21.55 -17.35 -25.44
CA GLU A 405 -20.17 -17.27 -24.95
C GLU A 405 -20.17 -16.62 -23.57
N THR A 406 -20.15 -17.42 -22.52
CA THR A 406 -20.05 -16.92 -21.15
C THR A 406 -18.61 -16.52 -20.92
N GLN A 407 -18.35 -15.23 -20.73
CA GLN A 407 -17.04 -14.78 -20.28
C GLN A 407 -16.72 -15.44 -18.92
N PRO A 408 -15.48 -15.94 -18.73
CA PRO A 408 -15.05 -16.46 -17.42
C PRO A 408 -15.04 -15.35 -16.37
N LEU A 409 -14.94 -15.72 -15.09
CA LEU A 409 -14.85 -14.73 -14.00
C LEU A 409 -13.64 -13.81 -14.13
N LEU A 410 -12.55 -14.28 -14.73
CA LEU A 410 -11.35 -13.51 -15.02
C LEU A 410 -10.82 -13.87 -16.40
N THR A 411 -10.49 -12.86 -17.20
CA THR A 411 -9.85 -13.05 -18.52
C THR A 411 -8.34 -12.85 -18.42
N TRP A 412 -7.54 -13.62 -19.16
CA TRP A 412 -6.07 -13.50 -19.12
C TRP A 412 -5.58 -12.07 -19.43
N ARG A 413 -6.20 -11.42 -20.42
CA ARG A 413 -5.92 -10.02 -20.76
C ARG A 413 -6.08 -9.08 -19.55
N LYS A 414 -7.16 -9.25 -18.78
CA LYS A 414 -7.41 -8.42 -17.61
C LYS A 414 -6.38 -8.69 -16.51
N ALA A 415 -6.06 -9.97 -16.27
CA ALA A 415 -5.01 -10.34 -15.33
C ALA A 415 -3.65 -9.74 -15.73
N GLN A 416 -3.28 -9.78 -17.01
CA GLN A 416 -2.03 -9.22 -17.50
C GLN A 416 -1.94 -7.70 -17.32
N GLU A 417 -3.04 -6.97 -17.53
CA GLU A 417 -3.10 -5.51 -17.41
C GLU A 417 -3.09 -5.02 -15.95
N THR A 418 -3.61 -5.81 -15.01
CA THR A 418 -3.77 -5.40 -13.59
C THR A 418 -2.66 -5.92 -12.68
N VAL A 419 -2.05 -7.06 -12.99
CA VAL A 419 -0.98 -7.63 -12.18
C VAL A 419 0.31 -6.79 -12.34
N PRO A 420 0.91 -6.29 -11.24
CA PRO A 420 2.17 -5.56 -11.27
C PRO A 420 3.37 -6.50 -11.46
N TRP A 421 3.65 -6.86 -12.73
CA TRP A 421 4.77 -7.74 -13.12
C TRP A 421 6.14 -7.22 -12.66
N ASN A 422 6.28 -5.90 -12.54
CA ASN A 422 7.48 -5.24 -12.04
C ASN A 422 7.86 -5.71 -10.63
N ILE A 423 6.88 -5.90 -9.74
CA ILE A 423 7.14 -6.33 -8.35
C ILE A 423 7.55 -7.81 -8.32
N ILE A 424 6.97 -8.64 -9.18
CA ILE A 424 7.31 -10.07 -9.28
C ILE A 424 8.76 -10.24 -9.73
N LEU A 425 9.18 -9.50 -10.76
CA LEU A 425 10.57 -9.50 -11.22
C LEU A 425 11.53 -8.93 -10.18
N LEU A 426 11.13 -7.86 -9.49
CA LEU A 426 11.90 -7.26 -8.39
C LEU A 426 12.18 -8.28 -7.27
N LEU A 427 11.17 -9.04 -6.88
CA LEU A 427 11.27 -10.08 -5.87
C LEU A 427 12.28 -11.17 -6.29
N GLY A 428 12.19 -11.62 -7.54
CA GLY A 428 13.15 -12.57 -8.14
C GLY A 428 14.58 -12.04 -8.19
N GLY A 429 14.78 -10.77 -8.55
CA GLY A 429 16.10 -10.13 -8.55
C GLY A 429 16.72 -10.05 -7.15
N GLY A 430 15.91 -9.78 -6.12
CA GLY A 430 16.34 -9.83 -4.72
C GLY A 430 16.79 -11.23 -4.27
N PHE A 431 16.05 -12.27 -4.65
CA PHE A 431 16.44 -13.66 -4.36
C PHE A 431 17.70 -14.08 -5.11
N ALA A 432 17.82 -13.70 -6.38
CA ALA A 432 19.03 -13.93 -7.15
C ALA A 432 20.25 -13.30 -6.48
N MET A 433 20.14 -12.04 -6.03
CA MET A 433 21.24 -11.37 -5.32
C MET A 433 21.62 -12.05 -4.02
N ALA A 434 20.65 -12.42 -3.19
CA ALA A 434 20.93 -13.15 -1.97
C ALA A 434 21.67 -14.47 -2.26
N LYS A 435 21.26 -15.20 -3.30
CA LYS A 435 21.93 -16.43 -3.72
C LYS A 435 23.33 -16.21 -4.30
N GLY A 436 23.60 -15.03 -4.86
CA GLY A 436 24.94 -14.66 -5.31
C GLY A 436 25.87 -14.26 -4.17
N CYS A 437 25.32 -13.82 -3.04
CA CYS A 437 26.08 -13.47 -1.82
C CYS A 437 26.45 -14.69 -0.98
N GLU A 438 25.65 -15.76 -1.05
CA GLU A 438 25.95 -17.09 -0.53
C GLU A 438 27.08 -17.75 -1.33
#